data_AF-A0A956U327-F1
#
_entry.id   AF-A0A956U327-F1
#
_cell.length_a   1.000
_cell.length_b   1.000
_cell.length_c   1.000
_cell.angle_alpha   90.00
_cell.angle_beta   90.00
_cell.angle_gamma   90.00
#
_symmetry.space_group_name_H-M   'P 1'
#
loop_
_entity.id
_entity.type
_entity.pdbx_description
1 polymer ?
#
loop_
_entity_poly.entity_id
_entity_poly.type
_entity_poly.pdbx_seq_one_letter_code
_entity_poly.pdbx_strand_id
1 'polypeptide(L)'
;PGPVKLDKGRTDYLADKCDIEGPLVGYKAKNLKVSLDGREEVGKLNTYKIRVDYPSGNVQYYFLDPETFRPVQAIGVFNVGGKSSAVKTRFDDYRSVSGLYVPFRLLFSKQDGAPTEELRVDSVVVNSGVAEKIFTMPEK
;
A
#
# COMPACT_ATOMS: atom_id res chain seq x y z
N PRO A 1 -9.24 -21.21 19.40
CA PRO A 1 -9.88 -21.14 18.05
C PRO A 1 -8.88 -21.60 16.97
N GLY A 2 -9.27 -22.54 16.11
CA GLY A 2 -8.44 -23.00 15.00
C GLY A 2 -8.49 -22.06 13.78
N PRO A 3 -7.75 -22.36 12.71
CA PRO A 3 -7.79 -21.59 11.46
C PRO A 3 -9.22 -21.54 10.89
N VAL A 4 -9.67 -20.35 10.48
CA VAL A 4 -10.99 -20.14 9.85
C VAL A 4 -10.79 -19.61 8.44
N LYS A 5 -11.55 -20.14 7.48
CA LYS A 5 -11.57 -19.63 6.10
C LYS A 5 -12.02 -18.18 6.09
N LEU A 6 -11.25 -17.31 5.45
CA LEU A 6 -11.62 -15.90 5.29
C LEU A 6 -12.83 -15.75 4.36
N ASP A 7 -13.67 -14.77 4.65
CA ASP A 7 -14.74 -14.35 3.73
C ASP A 7 -14.17 -13.67 2.49
N LYS A 8 -15.03 -13.47 1.47
CA LYS A 8 -14.62 -12.88 0.19
C LYS A 8 -14.03 -11.49 0.35
N GLY A 9 -14.66 -10.61 1.13
CA GLY A 9 -14.19 -9.23 1.31
C GLY A 9 -12.79 -9.19 1.94
N ARG A 10 -12.53 -10.02 2.95
CA ARG A 10 -11.19 -10.15 3.53
C ARG A 10 -10.17 -10.73 2.55
N THR A 11 -10.56 -11.73 1.76
CA THR A 11 -9.66 -12.35 0.78
C THR A 11 -9.31 -11.39 -0.36
N ASP A 12 -10.31 -10.65 -0.88
CA ASP A 12 -10.11 -9.62 -1.89
C ASP A 12 -9.21 -8.50 -1.37
N TYR A 13 -9.45 -8.03 -0.14
CA TYR A 13 -8.59 -7.03 0.51
C TYR A 13 -7.12 -7.49 0.59
N LEU A 14 -6.89 -8.74 0.98
CA LEU A 14 -5.53 -9.29 1.04
C LEU A 14 -4.91 -9.40 -0.36
N ALA A 15 -5.67 -9.87 -1.36
CA ALA A 15 -5.20 -9.96 -2.73
C ALA A 15 -4.77 -8.58 -3.29
N ASP A 16 -5.53 -7.53 -2.99
CA ASP A 16 -5.20 -6.16 -3.42
C ASP A 16 -3.99 -5.57 -2.68
N LYS A 17 -3.79 -5.93 -1.40
CA LYS A 17 -2.78 -5.31 -0.52
C LYS A 17 -1.46 -6.05 -0.43
N CYS A 18 -1.41 -7.33 -0.80
CA CYS A 18 -0.22 -8.18 -0.68
C CYS A 18 0.67 -8.15 -1.94
N ASP A 19 0.46 -7.22 -2.86
CA ASP A 19 1.38 -6.95 -3.97
C ASP A 19 2.66 -6.26 -3.46
N ILE A 20 3.80 -6.92 -3.63
CA ILE A 20 5.10 -6.45 -3.14
C ILE A 20 5.60 -5.23 -3.92
N GLU A 21 5.37 -5.18 -5.23
CA GLU A 21 5.85 -4.08 -6.08
C GLU A 21 4.92 -2.86 -6.02
N GLY A 22 3.70 -3.07 -5.55
CA GLY A 22 2.62 -2.10 -5.54
C GLY A 22 1.91 -1.92 -6.88
N PRO A 23 0.74 -1.25 -6.86
CA PRO A 23 -0.20 -1.25 -7.98
C PRO A 23 0.21 -0.36 -9.15
N LEU A 24 1.23 0.48 -8.98
CA LEU A 24 1.71 1.40 -10.03
C LEU A 24 2.74 0.73 -10.95
N VAL A 25 3.30 -0.41 -10.55
CA VAL A 25 4.26 -1.19 -11.34
C VAL A 25 3.52 -2.34 -12.02
N GLY A 26 3.69 -2.49 -13.34
CA GLY A 26 3.11 -3.61 -14.08
C GLY A 26 1.57 -3.68 -14.07
N TYR A 27 0.88 -2.57 -13.79
CA TYR A 27 -0.56 -2.52 -13.49
C TYR A 27 -1.46 -3.22 -14.53
N LYS A 28 -1.11 -3.15 -15.81
CA LYS A 28 -1.85 -3.84 -16.90
C LYS A 28 -1.79 -5.36 -16.77
N ALA A 29 -0.62 -5.91 -16.46
CA ALA A 29 -0.43 -7.34 -16.24
C ALA A 29 -1.14 -7.82 -14.96
N LYS A 30 -1.31 -6.90 -13.98
CA LYS A 30 -2.06 -7.11 -12.73
C LYS A 30 -3.57 -6.90 -12.88
N ASN A 31 -4.06 -6.63 -14.10
CA ASN A 31 -5.47 -6.30 -14.39
C ASN A 31 -6.03 -5.14 -13.55
N LEU A 32 -5.20 -4.15 -13.26
CA LEU A 32 -5.58 -2.94 -12.56
C LEU A 32 -5.90 -1.83 -13.56
N LYS A 33 -6.85 -0.96 -13.21
CA LYS A 33 -7.08 0.28 -13.96
C LYS A 33 -6.42 1.44 -13.22
N VAL A 34 -5.53 2.15 -13.90
CA VAL A 34 -4.78 3.28 -13.33
C VAL A 34 -5.04 4.54 -14.16
N SER A 35 -5.39 5.64 -13.51
CA SER A 35 -5.62 6.96 -14.14
C SER A 35 -4.92 8.09 -13.39
N LEU A 36 -4.55 9.14 -14.11
CA LEU A 36 -4.14 10.41 -13.54
C LEU A 36 -5.39 11.28 -13.37
N ASP A 37 -5.78 11.54 -12.12
CA ASP A 37 -6.94 12.37 -11.76
C ASP A 37 -6.56 13.85 -11.61
N GLY A 38 -5.33 14.21 -11.96
CA GLY A 38 -4.82 15.57 -11.97
C GLY A 38 -3.82 15.83 -10.85
N ARG A 39 -3.92 17.02 -10.26
CA ARG A 39 -3.01 17.52 -9.23
C ARG A 39 -3.79 17.87 -7.96
N GLU A 40 -3.22 17.55 -6.79
CA GLU A 40 -3.83 17.86 -5.50
C GLU A 40 -2.76 18.22 -4.47
N GLU A 41 -3.03 19.20 -3.61
CA GLU A 41 -2.11 19.59 -2.55
C GLU A 41 -2.15 18.60 -1.39
N VAL A 42 -0.97 18.11 -1.01
CA VAL A 42 -0.76 17.32 0.20
C VAL A 42 0.27 18.05 1.06
N GLY A 43 -0.19 18.68 2.14
CA GLY A 43 0.65 19.56 2.96
C GLY A 43 1.04 20.81 2.17
N LYS A 44 2.31 20.92 1.77
CA LYS A 44 2.84 22.04 0.95
C LYS A 44 3.24 21.59 -0.47
N LEU A 45 2.97 20.34 -0.84
CA LEU A 45 3.38 19.77 -2.13
C LEU A 45 2.18 19.66 -3.06
N ASN A 46 2.33 20.15 -4.29
CA ASN A 46 1.34 19.99 -5.37
C ASN A 46 1.56 18.66 -6.11
N THR A 47 0.99 17.59 -5.56
CA THR A 47 1.26 16.20 -5.96
C THR A 47 0.47 15.76 -7.20
N TYR A 48 0.98 14.76 -7.92
CA TYR A 48 0.17 14.00 -8.88
C TYR A 48 -0.81 13.10 -8.15
N LYS A 49 -2.11 13.21 -8.45
CA LYS A 49 -3.14 12.32 -7.93
C LYS A 49 -3.39 11.18 -8.91
N ILE A 50 -2.96 9.99 -8.54
CA ILE A 50 -3.12 8.78 -9.32
C ILE A 50 -4.21 7.92 -8.69
N ARG A 51 -5.22 7.54 -9.45
CA ARG A 51 -6.27 6.61 -9.03
C ARG A 51 -5.96 5.21 -9.53
N VAL A 52 -6.24 4.23 -8.68
CA VAL A 52 -6.15 2.80 -8.94
C VAL A 52 -7.52 2.19 -8.62
N ASP A 53 -8.17 1.58 -9.60
CA ASP A 53 -9.36 0.75 -9.41
C ASP A 53 -8.96 -0.72 -9.46
N TYR A 54 -9.29 -1.47 -8.40
CA TYR A 54 -9.03 -2.90 -8.28
C TYR A 54 -10.23 -3.72 -8.80
N PRO A 55 -10.01 -4.95 -9.32
CA PRO A 55 -11.09 -5.85 -9.73
C PRO A 55 -12.09 -6.20 -8.62
N SER A 56 -11.67 -6.11 -7.36
CA SER A 56 -12.50 -6.28 -6.17
C SER A 56 -13.57 -5.18 -5.99
N GLY A 57 -13.42 -4.06 -6.70
CA GLY A 57 -14.21 -2.84 -6.49
C GLY A 57 -13.59 -1.89 -5.46
N ASN A 58 -12.48 -2.27 -4.83
CA ASN A 58 -11.69 -1.37 -3.98
C ASN A 58 -11.04 -0.27 -4.83
N VAL A 59 -10.79 0.89 -4.22
CA VAL A 59 -10.15 2.02 -4.88
C VAL A 59 -9.00 2.53 -4.03
N GLN A 60 -7.90 2.91 -4.66
CA GLN A 60 -6.79 3.56 -3.99
C GLN A 60 -6.29 4.76 -4.77
N TYR A 61 -6.00 5.85 -4.06
CA TYR A 61 -5.36 7.03 -4.58
C TYR A 61 -3.92 7.09 -4.07
N TYR A 62 -2.99 7.40 -4.96
CA TYR A 62 -1.60 7.72 -4.65
C TYR A 62 -1.35 9.19 -4.97
N PHE A 63 -0.65 9.87 -4.07
CA PHE A 63 -0.22 11.25 -4.22
C PHE A 63 1.29 11.23 -4.35
N LEU A 64 1.78 11.50 -5.57
CA LEU A 64 3.21 11.43 -5.89
C LEU A 64 3.82 12.83 -5.90
N ASP A 65 4.97 12.97 -5.26
CA ASP A 65 5.82 14.15 -5.41
C ASP A 65 6.20 14.32 -6.90
N PRO A 66 5.98 15.49 -7.51
CA PRO A 66 6.28 15.69 -8.93
C PRO A 66 7.75 15.73 -9.30
N GLU A 67 8.65 15.95 -8.33
CA GLU A 67 10.09 15.98 -8.59
C GLU A 67 10.69 14.57 -8.50
N THR A 68 10.25 13.79 -7.51
CA THR A 68 10.85 12.48 -7.21
C THR A 68 9.99 11.30 -7.64
N PHE A 69 8.72 11.53 -7.98
CA PHE A 69 7.67 10.53 -8.24
C PHE A 69 7.41 9.56 -7.08
N ARG A 70 7.88 9.88 -5.88
CA ARG A 70 7.70 9.04 -4.69
C ARG A 70 6.32 9.30 -4.07
N PRO A 71 5.62 8.26 -3.58
CA PRO A 71 4.40 8.46 -2.82
C PRO A 71 4.66 9.27 -1.56
N VAL A 72 3.94 10.37 -1.37
CA VAL A 72 3.92 11.11 -0.08
C VAL A 72 2.70 10.75 0.75
N GLN A 73 1.62 10.36 0.08
CA GLN A 73 0.38 9.89 0.70
C GLN A 73 -0.29 8.86 -0.19
N ALA A 74 -1.03 7.94 0.41
CA ALA A 74 -2.05 7.15 -0.25
C ALA A 74 -3.35 7.17 0.55
N ILE A 75 -4.49 7.10 -0.14
CA ILE A 75 -5.81 6.96 0.46
C ILE A 75 -6.50 5.78 -0.20
N GLY A 76 -6.75 4.71 0.54
CA GLY A 76 -7.48 3.55 0.04
C GLY A 76 -8.85 3.45 0.67
N VAL A 77 -9.86 3.13 -0.13
CA VAL A 77 -11.21 2.80 0.31
C VAL A 77 -11.41 1.32 0.04
N PHE A 78 -11.44 0.54 1.12
CA PHE A 78 -11.48 -0.92 1.04
C PHE A 78 -12.74 -1.47 1.69
N ASN A 79 -13.34 -2.48 1.08
CA ASN A 79 -14.34 -3.32 1.72
C ASN A 79 -13.65 -4.45 2.50
N VAL A 80 -13.78 -4.43 3.82
CA VAL A 80 -13.24 -5.49 4.69
C VAL A 80 -14.40 -6.12 5.44
N GLY A 81 -14.75 -7.35 5.07
CA GLY A 81 -15.85 -8.09 5.72
C GLY A 81 -17.21 -7.40 5.64
N GLY A 82 -17.51 -6.74 4.52
CA GLY A 82 -18.78 -6.04 4.28
C GLY A 82 -18.82 -4.59 4.78
N LYS A 83 -17.76 -4.11 5.47
CA LYS A 83 -17.64 -2.71 5.90
C LYS A 83 -16.67 -1.96 5.00
N SER A 84 -17.11 -0.83 4.45
CA SER A 84 -16.22 0.09 3.75
C SER A 84 -15.42 0.91 4.77
N SER A 85 -14.13 1.02 4.57
CA SER A 85 -13.24 1.81 5.43
C SER A 85 -12.18 2.53 4.61
N ALA A 86 -12.03 3.83 4.87
CA ALA A 86 -10.98 4.63 4.28
C ALA A 86 -9.75 4.62 5.19
N VAL A 87 -8.61 4.25 4.61
CA VAL A 87 -7.30 4.25 5.27
C VAL A 87 -6.39 5.22 4.53
N LYS A 88 -5.85 6.19 5.26
CA LYS A 88 -4.83 7.11 4.78
C LYS A 88 -3.47 6.64 5.28
N THR A 89 -2.50 6.58 4.38
CA THR A 89 -1.10 6.27 4.67
C THR A 89 -0.25 7.47 4.29
N ARG A 90 0.58 7.98 5.22
CA ARG A 90 1.67 8.91 4.87
C ARG A 90 3.00 8.18 4.86
N PHE A 91 3.84 8.54 3.89
CA PHE A 91 5.17 7.97 3.71
C PHE A 91 6.19 9.06 4.00
N ASP A 92 6.92 8.90 5.09
CA ASP A 92 7.88 9.86 5.61
C ASP A 92 9.28 9.19 5.71
N ASP A 93 10.31 10.03 5.89
CA ASP A 93 11.70 9.57 6.12
C ASP A 93 12.22 8.64 5.02
N TYR A 94 12.17 9.11 3.77
CA TYR A 94 12.76 8.38 2.65
C TYR A 94 14.28 8.34 2.76
N ARG A 95 14.85 7.13 2.75
CA ARG A 95 16.30 6.91 2.79
C ARG A 95 16.75 6.10 1.58
N SER A 96 17.95 6.39 1.09
CA SER A 96 18.59 5.60 0.03
C SER A 96 19.22 4.35 0.64
N VAL A 97 18.83 3.18 0.16
CA VAL A 97 19.38 1.88 0.55
C VAL A 97 19.69 1.12 -0.73
N SER A 98 20.98 0.92 -1.00
CA SER A 98 21.46 0.23 -2.22
C SER A 98 20.86 0.78 -3.52
N GLY A 99 20.68 2.11 -3.61
CA GLY A 99 20.11 2.79 -4.78
C GLY A 99 18.57 2.85 -4.83
N LEU A 100 17.88 2.24 -3.87
CA LEU A 100 16.43 2.32 -3.71
C LEU A 100 16.05 3.35 -2.65
N TYR A 101 15.05 4.18 -2.92
CA TYR A 101 14.49 5.08 -1.91
C TYR A 101 13.32 4.42 -1.20
N VAL A 102 13.49 4.16 0.10
CA VAL A 102 12.52 3.44 0.93
C VAL A 102 12.02 4.36 2.04
N PRO A 103 10.72 4.42 2.33
CA PRO A 103 10.19 5.18 3.46
C PRO A 103 10.48 4.42 4.77
N PHE A 104 11.17 5.06 5.71
CA PHE A 104 11.48 4.47 7.01
C PHE A 104 10.41 4.77 8.07
N ARG A 105 9.40 5.57 7.70
CA ARG A 105 8.28 5.91 8.57
C ARG A 105 6.97 5.90 7.79
N LEU A 106 6.00 5.12 8.27
CA LEU A 106 4.65 5.09 7.72
C LEU A 106 3.63 5.42 8.81
N LEU A 107 2.69 6.31 8.50
CA LEU A 107 1.60 6.69 9.41
C LEU A 107 0.26 6.26 8.80
N PHE A 108 -0.47 5.39 9.49
CA PHE A 108 -1.78 4.90 9.08
C PHE A 108 -2.88 5.55 9.92
N SER A 109 -3.80 6.25 9.27
CA SER A 109 -4.97 6.84 9.93
C SER A 109 -6.26 6.37 9.25
N LYS A 110 -7.28 6.09 10.06
CA LYS A 110 -8.61 5.68 9.61
C LYS A 110 -9.59 6.84 9.84
N GLN A 111 -10.62 6.93 9.00
CA GLN A 111 -11.65 7.98 9.13
C GLN A 111 -12.65 7.75 10.28
N ASP A 112 -12.65 6.57 10.88
CA ASP A 112 -13.56 6.16 11.97
C ASP A 112 -13.15 6.69 13.35
N GLY A 113 -12.15 7.57 13.42
CA GLY A 113 -11.61 8.11 14.67
C GLY A 113 -10.68 7.15 15.41
N ALA A 114 -10.32 6.01 14.83
CA ALA A 114 -9.32 5.13 15.41
C ALA A 114 -7.95 5.83 15.56
N PRO A 115 -7.14 5.45 16.56
CA PRO A 115 -5.79 5.96 16.72
C PRO A 115 -4.96 5.82 15.45
N THR A 116 -4.07 6.79 15.21
CA THR A 116 -3.08 6.69 14.14
C THR A 116 -2.03 5.66 14.55
N GLU A 117 -1.78 4.68 13.69
CA GLU A 117 -0.72 3.69 13.86
C GLU A 117 0.55 4.17 13.14
N GLU A 118 1.71 3.99 13.77
CA GLU A 118 3.00 4.33 13.18
C GLU A 118 3.85 3.07 13.02
N LEU A 119 4.38 2.86 11.82
CA LEU A 119 5.39 1.86 11.53
C LEU A 119 6.73 2.54 11.28
N ARG A 120 7.75 2.14 12.05
CA ARG A 120 9.14 2.56 11.85
C ARG A 120 9.96 1.38 11.36
N VAL A 121 10.80 1.65 10.38
CA VAL A 121 11.74 0.67 9.84
C VAL A 121 13.11 0.98 10.42
N ASP A 122 13.69 0.01 11.14
CA ASP A 122 15.03 0.19 11.72
C ASP A 122 16.14 -0.09 10.69
N SER A 123 15.97 -1.12 9.87
CA SER A 123 16.96 -1.52 8.87
C SER A 123 16.30 -2.12 7.64
N VAL A 124 16.90 -1.85 6.47
CA VAL A 124 16.56 -2.49 5.20
C VAL A 124 17.85 -3.05 4.61
N VAL A 125 17.80 -4.30 4.16
CA VAL A 125 18.89 -4.93 3.41
C VAL A 125 18.34 -5.38 2.07
N VAL A 126 19.08 -5.10 1.00
CA VAL A 126 18.69 -5.43 -0.38
C VAL A 126 19.57 -6.57 -0.87
N ASN A 127 18.97 -7.54 -1.55
CA ASN A 127 19.67 -8.71 -2.12
C ASN A 127 20.46 -9.53 -1.08
N SER A 128 19.99 -9.63 0.17
CA SER A 128 20.65 -10.44 1.21
C SER A 128 20.54 -11.95 0.99
N GLY A 129 19.72 -12.39 0.03
CA GLY A 129 19.25 -13.76 -0.07
C GLY A 129 18.18 -14.04 0.98
N VAL A 130 17.15 -14.80 0.60
CA VAL A 130 16.07 -15.25 1.49
C VAL A 130 15.90 -16.74 1.24
N ALA A 131 15.88 -17.55 2.30
CA ALA A 131 15.75 -19.00 2.17
C ALA A 131 14.37 -19.40 1.64
N GLU A 132 14.29 -20.18 0.57
CA GLU A 132 13.00 -20.62 -0.03
C GLU A 132 12.07 -21.29 0.97
N LYS A 133 12.64 -21.99 1.96
CA LYS A 133 11.90 -22.67 3.03
C LYS A 133 10.98 -21.74 3.83
N ILE A 134 11.23 -20.43 3.88
CA ILE A 134 10.32 -19.51 4.59
C ILE A 134 8.97 -19.35 3.86
N PHE A 135 8.91 -19.71 2.58
CA PHE A 135 7.70 -19.65 1.77
C PHE A 135 6.97 -21.00 1.69
N THR A 136 7.49 -22.06 2.32
CA THR A 136 6.77 -23.33 2.43
C THR A 136 5.67 -23.21 3.47
N MET A 137 4.46 -23.64 3.12
CA MET A 137 3.35 -23.72 4.08
C MET A 137 3.76 -24.57 5.30
N PRO A 138 3.40 -24.14 6.52
CA PRO A 138 3.67 -24.93 7.71
C PRO A 138 2.93 -26.28 7.65
N GLU A 139 3.58 -27.33 8.16
CA GLU A 139 2.93 -28.62 8.39
C GLU A 139 1.91 -28.51 9.54
N LYS A 140 0.89 -29.38 9.53
CA LYS A 140 -0.20 -29.37 10.52
C LYS A 140 0.26 -29.75 11.93
#